data_AF-A3Y582-F1
#
_entry.id   AF-A3Y582-F1
#
_cell.length_a   1.000
_cell.length_b   1.000
_cell.length_c   1.000
_cell.angle_alpha   90.00
_cell.angle_beta   90.00
_cell.angle_gamma   90.00
#
_symmetry.space_group_name_H-M   'P 1'
#
loop_
_entity.id
_entity.type
_entity.pdbx_description
1 polymer ?
#
loop_
_entity_poly.entity_id
_entity_poly.type
_entity_poly.pdbx_seq_one_letter_code
_entity_poly.pdbx_strand_id
1 'polypeptide(L)'
;MIKLGLAILAGISAYFLDLKQANFGEEFSQSLLSIRTDLYLENISFERDNSFAMFVSSIQLDNRKSKTLFIKMLSKDINSIYCRMIDSSKEGLKIELFHLNVRAIEKGSSRIVFSRMLSDSTCA
;
A
#
# COMPACT_ATOMS: atom_id res chain seq x y z
N MET A 1 -3.35 33.31 28.15
CA MET A 1 -4.22 32.15 27.83
C MET A 1 -4.28 31.88 26.32
N ILE A 2 -3.16 31.56 25.66
CA ILE A 2 -3.12 31.33 24.20
C ILE A 2 -2.65 29.91 23.83
N LYS A 3 -2.01 29.18 24.76
CA LYS A 3 -1.47 27.83 24.49
C LYS A 3 -2.52 26.71 24.37
N LEU A 4 -3.70 26.87 24.97
CA LEU A 4 -4.72 25.80 24.98
C LEU A 4 -5.43 25.64 23.62
N GLY A 5 -5.68 26.75 22.91
CA GLY A 5 -6.35 26.73 21.60
C GLY A 5 -5.49 26.15 20.47
N LEU A 6 -4.19 26.45 20.47
CA LEU A 6 -3.27 25.91 19.45
C LEU A 6 -3.09 24.39 19.58
N ALA A 7 -3.02 23.86 20.80
CA ALA A 7 -2.86 22.43 21.04
C ALA A 7 -4.07 21.62 20.57
N ILE A 8 -5.28 22.16 20.77
CA ILE A 8 -6.54 21.53 20.31
C ILE A 8 -6.61 21.53 18.79
N LEU A 9 -6.31 22.66 18.13
CA LEU A 9 -6.28 22.76 16.67
C LEU A 9 -5.23 21.82 16.03
N ALA A 10 -4.04 21.72 16.63
CA ALA A 10 -3.00 20.80 16.17
C ALA A 10 -3.41 19.33 16.34
N GLY A 11 -4.07 18.97 17.44
CA GLY A 11 -4.59 17.63 17.68
C GLY A 11 -5.68 17.21 16.70
N ILE A 12 -6.60 18.12 16.38
CA ILE A 12 -7.66 17.90 15.38
C ILE A 12 -7.06 17.72 13.98
N SER A 13 -6.10 18.55 13.60
CA SER A 13 -5.41 18.45 12.30
C SER A 13 -4.64 17.13 12.16
N ALA A 14 -3.94 16.70 13.21
CA ALA A 14 -3.23 15.42 13.22
C ALA A 14 -4.18 14.24 13.00
N TYR A 15 -5.31 14.21 13.72
CA TYR A 15 -6.32 13.16 13.61
C TYR A 15 -6.92 13.07 12.19
N PHE A 16 -7.28 14.20 11.57
CA PHE A 16 -7.81 14.20 10.21
C PHE A 16 -6.83 13.65 9.18
N LEU A 17 -5.54 13.96 9.34
CA LEU A 17 -4.49 13.44 8.47
C LEU A 17 -4.29 11.92 8.66
N ASP A 18 -4.40 11.42 9.89
CA ASP A 18 -4.30 9.98 10.18
C ASP A 18 -5.53 9.23 9.58
N LEU A 19 -6.73 9.81 9.63
CA LEU A 19 -7.91 9.27 8.95
C LEU A 19 -7.76 9.23 7.42
N LYS A 20 -7.29 10.33 6.80
CA LYS A 20 -7.05 10.37 5.35
C LYS A 20 -6.05 9.29 4.91
N GLN A 21 -5.03 9.06 5.73
CA GLN A 21 -4.02 8.03 5.48
C GLN A 21 -4.60 6.62 5.56
N ALA A 22 -5.43 6.33 6.57
CA ALA A 22 -6.13 5.05 6.66
C ALA A 22 -7.05 4.81 5.46
N ASN A 23 -7.85 5.82 5.08
CA ASN A 23 -8.74 5.75 3.93
C ASN A 23 -7.98 5.50 2.63
N PHE A 24 -6.87 6.21 2.40
CA PHE A 24 -6.04 6.03 1.22
C PHE A 24 -5.64 4.57 1.03
N GLY A 25 -5.15 3.92 2.08
CA GLY A 25 -4.62 2.59 1.90
C GLY A 25 -5.68 1.48 1.95
N GLU A 26 -6.84 1.75 2.56
CA GLU A 26 -8.04 0.92 2.39
C GLU A 26 -8.53 0.96 0.92
N GLU A 27 -8.68 2.16 0.36
CA GLU A 27 -9.04 2.36 -1.06
C GLU A 27 -8.01 1.75 -2.03
N PHE A 28 -6.72 1.86 -1.71
CA PHE A 28 -5.64 1.26 -2.50
C PHE A 28 -5.78 -0.26 -2.50
N SER A 29 -5.99 -0.86 -1.34
CA SER A 29 -6.10 -2.31 -1.20
C SER A 29 -7.34 -2.84 -1.91
N GLN A 30 -8.48 -2.17 -1.76
CA GLN A 30 -9.70 -2.51 -2.49
C GLN A 30 -9.51 -2.38 -4.01
N SER A 31 -8.86 -1.30 -4.47
CA SER A 31 -8.55 -1.09 -5.88
C SER A 31 -7.67 -2.22 -6.42
N LEU A 32 -6.63 -2.63 -5.70
CA LEU A 32 -5.74 -3.71 -6.12
C LEU A 32 -6.49 -5.05 -6.18
N LEU A 33 -7.26 -5.39 -5.15
CA LEU A 33 -8.04 -6.63 -5.10
C LEU A 33 -9.12 -6.68 -6.20
N SER A 34 -9.65 -5.53 -6.62
CA SER A 34 -10.65 -5.46 -7.71
C SER A 34 -10.10 -5.92 -9.07
N ILE A 35 -8.79 -5.78 -9.30
CA ILE A 35 -8.12 -6.17 -10.55
C ILE A 35 -7.24 -7.42 -10.38
N ARG A 36 -6.93 -7.82 -9.14
CA ARG A 36 -6.11 -8.98 -8.80
C ARG A 36 -6.86 -9.93 -7.89
N THR A 37 -7.75 -10.71 -8.52
CA THR A 37 -8.54 -11.76 -7.87
C THR A 37 -7.71 -12.93 -7.35
N ASP A 38 -6.44 -13.01 -7.76
CA ASP A 38 -5.46 -13.96 -7.25
C ASP A 38 -4.79 -13.51 -5.95
N LEU A 39 -5.13 -12.33 -5.43
CA LEU A 39 -4.64 -11.80 -4.17
C LEU A 39 -5.74 -11.77 -3.11
N TYR A 40 -5.33 -11.86 -1.85
CA TYR A 40 -6.14 -11.50 -0.70
C TYR A 40 -5.32 -10.63 0.26
N LEU A 41 -6.00 -9.69 0.92
CA LEU A 41 -5.39 -8.87 1.95
C LEU A 41 -5.23 -9.71 3.21
N GLU A 42 -4.01 -9.75 3.74
CA GLU A 42 -3.69 -10.49 4.96
C GLU A 42 -3.55 -9.54 6.15
N ASN A 43 -2.86 -8.42 5.96
CA ASN A 43 -2.70 -7.42 6.99
C ASN A 43 -2.46 -6.04 6.38
N ILE A 44 -2.87 -5.01 7.10
CA ILE A 44 -2.69 -3.63 6.70
C ILE A 44 -2.52 -2.73 7.92
N SER A 45 -1.58 -1.78 7.84
CA SER A 45 -1.37 -0.78 8.88
C SER A 45 -1.05 0.57 8.27
N PHE A 46 -1.53 1.63 8.92
CA PHE A 46 -1.41 3.01 8.49
C PHE A 46 -0.88 3.92 9.59
N GLU A 47 0.04 3.39 10.38
CA GLU A 47 0.77 4.21 11.34
C GLU A 47 1.80 5.07 10.59
N ARG A 48 2.02 6.30 11.09
CA ARG A 48 2.82 7.35 10.42
C ARG A 48 4.14 6.83 9.86
N ASP A 49 4.85 6.02 10.64
CA ASP A 49 6.21 5.58 10.28
C ASP A 49 6.23 4.16 9.70
N ASN A 50 5.10 3.43 9.75
CA ASN A 50 5.02 2.00 9.43
C ASN A 50 3.80 1.68 8.55
N SER A 51 3.53 2.49 7.53
CA SER A 51 2.43 2.22 6.62
C SER A 51 2.75 1.05 5.68
N PHE A 52 1.99 -0.04 5.76
CA PHE A 52 2.19 -1.21 4.93
C PHE A 52 0.89 -1.94 4.58
N ALA A 53 0.95 -2.69 3.48
CA ALA A 53 -0.02 -3.72 3.15
C ALA A 53 0.69 -5.04 2.83
N MET A 54 0.19 -6.12 3.43
CA MET A 54 0.62 -7.49 3.18
C MET A 54 -0.52 -8.21 2.46
N PHE A 55 -0.22 -8.69 1.25
CA PHE A 55 -1.11 -9.55 0.50
C PHE A 55 -0.54 -10.96 0.42
N VAL A 56 -1.41 -11.91 0.16
CA VAL A 56 -1.00 -13.26 -0.19
C VAL A 56 -1.65 -13.63 -1.51
N SER A 57 -0.89 -14.30 -2.37
CA SER A 57 -1.37 -14.83 -3.63
C SER A 57 -1.83 -16.28 -3.47
N SER A 58 -2.93 -16.62 -4.13
CA SER A 58 -3.39 -17.99 -4.29
C SER A 58 -2.61 -18.78 -5.36
N ILE A 59 -1.71 -18.13 -6.09
CA ILE A 59 -0.93 -18.74 -7.18
C ILE A 59 0.33 -19.42 -6.63
N GLN A 60 0.62 -20.61 -7.16
CA GLN A 60 1.91 -21.29 -6.99
C GLN A 60 2.91 -20.83 -8.09
N LEU A 61 4.10 -20.41 -7.68
CA LEU A 61 5.14 -19.83 -8.53
C LEU A 61 6.35 -20.77 -8.65
N ASP A 62 6.15 -21.97 -9.19
CA ASP A 62 7.18 -23.03 -9.14
C ASP A 62 8.30 -22.91 -10.18
N ASN A 63 8.15 -22.02 -11.17
CA ASN A 63 9.18 -21.79 -12.17
C ASN A 63 9.48 -20.30 -12.39
N ARG A 64 10.69 -20.03 -12.90
CA ARG A 64 11.22 -18.67 -13.11
C ARG A 64 10.34 -17.83 -14.05
N LYS A 65 9.77 -18.42 -15.10
CA LYS A 65 8.98 -17.69 -16.09
C LYS A 65 7.66 -17.20 -15.49
N SER A 66 6.94 -18.08 -14.79
CA SER A 66 5.70 -17.73 -14.08
C SER A 66 5.94 -16.66 -13.02
N LYS A 67 7.02 -16.80 -12.23
CA LYS A 67 7.42 -15.80 -11.23
C LYS A 67 7.69 -14.42 -11.85
N THR A 68 8.47 -14.37 -12.93
CA THR A 68 8.78 -13.11 -13.62
C THR A 68 7.52 -12.44 -14.18
N LEU A 69 6.62 -13.22 -14.80
CA LEU A 69 5.38 -12.69 -15.35
C LEU A 69 4.47 -12.13 -14.24
N PHE A 70 4.29 -12.90 -13.17
CA PHE A 70 3.51 -12.49 -11.98
C PHE A 70 4.03 -11.17 -11.40
N ILE A 71 5.34 -11.08 -11.15
CA ILE A 71 5.98 -9.88 -10.59
C ILE A 71 5.81 -8.68 -11.53
N LYS A 72 5.99 -8.88 -12.85
CA LYS A 72 5.86 -7.81 -13.84
C LYS A 72 4.44 -7.24 -13.90
N MET A 73 3.43 -8.13 -13.92
CA MET A 73 2.03 -7.71 -13.92
C MET A 73 1.68 -7.00 -12.61
N LEU A 74 2.03 -7.61 -11.47
CA LEU A 74 1.81 -7.02 -10.15
C LEU A 74 2.44 -5.63 -10.00
N SER A 75 3.69 -5.47 -10.44
CA SER A 75 4.37 -4.18 -10.40
C SER A 75 3.66 -3.12 -11.23
N LYS A 76 3.13 -3.48 -12.40
CA LYS A 76 2.38 -2.56 -13.27
C LYS A 76 1.05 -2.15 -12.63
N ASP A 77 0.31 -3.12 -12.09
CA ASP A 77 -0.99 -2.90 -11.46
C ASP A 77 -0.86 -2.00 -10.23
N ILE A 78 0.10 -2.31 -9.34
CA ILE A 78 0.43 -1.52 -8.16
C ILE A 78 0.78 -0.08 -8.54
N ASN A 79 1.69 0.10 -9.50
CA ASN A 79 2.10 1.45 -9.92
C ASN A 79 0.93 2.23 -10.51
N SER A 80 0.13 1.60 -11.37
CA SER A 80 -1.01 2.26 -11.99
C SER A 80 -2.03 2.74 -10.96
N ILE A 81 -2.32 1.94 -9.94
CA ILE A 81 -3.25 2.30 -8.87
C ILE A 81 -2.65 3.39 -7.99
N TYR A 82 -1.44 3.15 -7.48
CA TYR A 82 -0.77 4.06 -6.55
C TYR A 82 -0.64 5.46 -7.16
N CYS A 83 -0.16 5.56 -8.39
CA CYS A 83 0.05 6.85 -9.04
C CYS A 83 -1.24 7.58 -9.36
N ARG A 84 -2.29 6.86 -9.78
CA ARG A 84 -3.61 7.47 -9.95
C ARG A 84 -4.15 8.04 -8.64
N MET A 85 -3.98 7.31 -7.54
CA MET A 85 -4.49 7.71 -6.23
C MET A 85 -3.68 8.84 -5.61
N ILE A 86 -2.36 8.83 -5.73
CA ILE A 86 -1.54 9.90 -5.18
C ILE A 86 -1.79 11.21 -5.94
N ASP A 87 -1.95 11.15 -7.26
CA ASP A 87 -2.33 12.31 -8.08
C ASP A 87 -3.68 12.91 -7.67
N SER A 88 -4.67 12.08 -7.30
CA SER A 88 -5.96 12.58 -6.80
C SER A 88 -5.94 13.04 -5.34
N SER A 89 -4.89 12.68 -4.58
CA SER A 89 -4.84 12.84 -3.11
C SER A 89 -3.75 13.78 -2.61
N LYS A 90 -3.02 14.47 -3.50
CA LYS A 90 -1.80 15.26 -3.18
C LYS A 90 -1.94 16.25 -2.02
N GLU A 91 -3.16 16.62 -1.63
CA GLU A 91 -3.42 17.44 -0.44
C GLU A 91 -3.79 16.63 0.82
N GLY A 92 -2.81 16.49 1.72
CA GLY A 92 -3.08 16.10 3.11
C GLY A 92 -2.96 14.60 3.42
N LEU A 93 -2.05 13.90 2.76
CA LEU A 93 -1.53 12.62 3.25
C LEU A 93 -0.22 12.85 4.01
N LYS A 94 0.02 12.04 5.05
CA LYS A 94 1.31 11.99 5.78
C LYS A 94 2.27 10.93 5.22
N ILE A 95 1.83 10.13 4.25
CA ILE A 95 2.62 9.02 3.72
C ILE A 95 3.75 9.58 2.88
N GLU A 96 4.99 9.45 3.37
CA GLU A 96 6.18 9.58 2.53
C GLU A 96 6.49 8.26 1.82
N LEU A 97 6.27 7.14 2.50
CA LEU A 97 6.61 5.79 2.06
C LEU A 97 5.49 4.80 2.45
N PHE A 98 5.08 3.96 1.51
CA PHE A 98 4.11 2.88 1.72
C PHE A 98 4.70 1.54 1.31
N HIS A 99 4.82 0.59 2.25
CA HIS A 99 5.45 -0.71 1.99
C HIS A 99 4.42 -1.76 1.58
N LEU A 100 4.56 -2.29 0.37
CA LEU A 100 3.74 -3.39 -0.13
C LEU A 100 4.54 -4.68 -0.19
N ASN A 101 4.03 -5.73 0.45
CA ASN A 101 4.58 -7.08 0.37
C ASN A 101 3.53 -8.06 -0.15
N VAL A 102 3.97 -9.02 -0.96
CA VAL A 102 3.13 -10.15 -1.39
C VAL A 102 3.83 -11.46 -1.10
N ARG A 103 3.14 -12.36 -0.38
CA ARG A 103 3.56 -13.75 -0.20
C ARG A 103 2.92 -14.66 -1.24
N ALA A 104 3.64 -15.70 -1.65
CA ALA A 104 3.09 -16.76 -2.49
C ALA A 104 3.80 -18.08 -2.19
N ILE A 105 3.22 -19.19 -2.64
CA ILE A 105 3.87 -20.50 -2.58
C ILE A 105 4.90 -20.56 -3.71
N GLU A 106 6.17 -20.70 -3.37
CA GLU A 106 7.26 -20.80 -4.35
C GLU A 106 8.18 -21.96 -3.96
N LYS A 107 8.11 -23.07 -4.72
CA LYS A 107 8.80 -24.34 -4.41
C LYS A 107 8.28 -25.00 -3.12
N GLY A 108 6.96 -25.09 -2.98
CA GLY A 108 6.31 -25.77 -1.86
C GLY A 108 6.36 -25.05 -0.51
N SER A 109 6.87 -23.82 -0.44
CA SER A 109 6.89 -23.00 0.78
C SER A 109 6.32 -21.60 0.52
N SER A 110 5.56 -21.08 1.49
CA SER A 110 5.06 -19.70 1.45
C SER A 110 6.18 -18.72 1.82
N ARG A 111 6.47 -17.75 0.96
CA ARG A 111 7.48 -16.71 1.19
C ARG A 111 7.13 -15.40 0.49
N ILE A 112 7.78 -14.32 0.90
CA ILE A 112 7.67 -13.03 0.19
C ILE A 112 8.26 -13.18 -1.21
N VAL A 113 7.44 -12.94 -2.23
CA VAL A 113 7.82 -13.02 -3.65
C VAL A 113 7.85 -11.66 -4.33
N PHE A 114 7.23 -10.65 -3.71
CA PHE A 114 7.24 -9.27 -4.13
C PHE A 114 7.34 -8.37 -2.89
N SER A 115 8.21 -7.37 -2.94
CA SER A 115 8.37 -6.37 -1.89
C SER A 115 8.74 -5.05 -2.54
N ARG A 116 7.97 -4.00 -2.28
CA ARG A 116 8.19 -2.69 -2.89
C ARG A 116 7.79 -1.57 -1.94
N MET A 117 8.66 -0.58 -1.84
CA MET A 117 8.36 0.71 -1.23
C MET A 117 7.80 1.65 -2.30
N LEU A 118 6.64 2.22 -2.03
CA LEU A 118 5.93 3.15 -2.90
C LEU A 118 6.05 4.55 -2.32
N SER A 119 6.23 5.54 -3.19
CA SER A 119 6.39 6.95 -2.86
C SER A 119 6.01 7.79 -4.08
N ASP A 120 5.81 9.09 -3.91
CA ASP A 120 5.47 10.01 -5.01
C ASP A 120 6.51 9.95 -6.15
N SER A 121 7.78 9.76 -5.80
CA SER A 121 8.87 9.58 -6.77
C SER A 121 8.75 8.31 -7.63
N THR A 122 7.91 7.34 -7.25
CA THR A 122 7.64 6.15 -8.07
C THR A 122 6.71 6.42 -9.25
N CYS A 123 6.14 7.63 -9.33
CA CYS A 123 5.17 8.05 -10.34
C CYS A 123 5.73 8.99 -11.41
N ALA A 124 7.03 9.28 -11.36
CA ALA A 124 7.75 10.09 -12.34
C ALA A 124 8.19 9.30 -13.58
#